data_AF-A0A449AS03-F1
#
_entry.id   AF-A0A449AS03-F1
#
_cell.length_a   1.000
_cell.length_b   1.000
_cell.length_c   1.000
_cell.angle_alpha   90.00
_cell.angle_beta   90.00
_cell.angle_gamma   90.00
#
_symmetry.space_group_name_H-M   'P 1'
#
loop_
_entity.id
_entity.type
_entity.pdbx_description
1 polymer ?
#
loop_
_entity_poly.entity_id
_entity_poly.type
_entity_poly.pdbx_seq_one_letter_code
_entity_poly.pdbx_strand_id
1 'polypeptide(L)'
;MVLLDTKVKNYAAFDMYNKRIIFPYNSDVLLVHSSDDNLYFKYNDKKYFAKEPNGKYLSLTEMWALEKGLDYSIPAVGKLAFIYNKTNSFFKTLELYISKFNSISVNAQDSNLEANKIMSEYLSILRALHRSINDDIRIDA
;
A
#
# COMPACT_ATOMS: atom_id res chain seq x y z
N MET A 1 -3.66 4.69 -12.79
CA MET A 1 -4.65 3.69 -12.36
C MET A 1 -5.97 4.39 -12.16
N VAL A 2 -7.03 3.91 -12.80
CA VAL A 2 -8.35 4.57 -12.79
C VAL A 2 -9.30 3.68 -12.00
N LEU A 3 -9.58 4.04 -10.74
CA LEU A 3 -10.73 3.54 -10.01
C LEU A 3 -11.85 4.55 -10.28
N LEU A 4 -12.83 4.19 -11.10
CA LEU A 4 -13.99 5.05 -11.32
C LEU A 4 -15.13 4.59 -10.43
N ASP A 5 -15.50 5.45 -9.48
CA ASP A 5 -16.67 5.26 -8.64
C ASP A 5 -17.94 5.50 -9.47
N THR A 6 -18.63 4.42 -9.80
CA THR A 6 -20.02 4.47 -10.25
C THR A 6 -20.92 4.05 -9.08
N LYS A 7 -20.95 4.92 -8.06
CA LYS A 7 -21.81 4.92 -6.87
C LYS A 7 -21.81 3.70 -5.93
N VAL A 8 -21.22 2.54 -6.26
CA VAL A 8 -21.03 1.41 -5.31
C VAL A 8 -19.81 0.52 -5.65
N LYS A 9 -19.21 0.64 -6.85
CA LYS A 9 -18.28 -0.38 -7.36
C LYS A 9 -16.99 0.23 -7.92
N ASN A 10 -15.87 -0.31 -7.45
CA ASN A 10 -14.53 0.03 -7.89
C ASN A 10 -14.06 -0.97 -8.95
N TYR A 11 -13.78 -0.50 -10.17
CA TYR A 11 -13.34 -1.35 -11.27
C TYR A 11 -11.84 -1.22 -11.55
N ALA A 12 -11.22 -2.33 -11.93
CA ALA A 12 -9.86 -2.38 -12.44
C ALA A 12 -9.81 -3.09 -13.80
N ALA A 13 -8.78 -2.78 -14.60
CA ALA A 13 -8.59 -3.35 -15.93
C ALA A 13 -7.87 -4.71 -15.88
N PHE A 14 -8.38 -5.67 -16.65
CA PHE A 14 -7.78 -7.00 -16.82
C PHE A 14 -7.65 -7.36 -18.30
N ASP A 15 -6.58 -8.06 -18.65
CA ASP A 15 -6.44 -8.64 -19.99
C ASP A 15 -7.28 -9.93 -20.15
N MET A 16 -7.21 -10.53 -21.34
CA MET A 16 -7.91 -11.79 -21.66
C MET A 16 -7.43 -13.00 -20.85
N TYR A 17 -6.26 -12.90 -20.21
CA TYR A 17 -5.71 -13.94 -19.32
C TYR A 17 -6.00 -13.65 -17.84
N ASN A 18 -6.89 -12.69 -17.55
CA ASN A 18 -7.26 -12.27 -16.21
C ASN A 18 -6.06 -11.74 -15.38
N LYS A 19 -5.05 -11.17 -16.06
CA LYS A 19 -3.96 -10.44 -15.44
C LYS A 19 -4.35 -8.96 -15.34
N ARG A 20 -4.11 -8.37 -14.15
CA ARG A 20 -4.37 -6.96 -13.89
C ARG A 20 -3.45 -6.08 -14.74
N ILE A 21 -4.03 -5.07 -15.37
CA ILE A 21 -3.32 -4.07 -16.18
C ILE A 21 -3.25 -2.76 -15.40
N ILE A 22 -2.03 -2.23 -15.30
CA ILE A 22 -1.76 -0.92 -14.71
C ILE A 22 -1.39 0.01 -15.87
N PHE A 23 -2.23 1.01 -16.11
CA PHE A 23 -1.94 2.03 -17.12
C PHE A 23 -0.93 3.05 -16.58
N PRO A 24 -0.04 3.58 -17.44
CA PRO A 24 0.83 4.69 -17.09
C PRO A 24 0.07 5.89 -16.50
N TYR A 25 0.73 6.68 -15.66
CA TYR A 25 0.16 7.92 -15.13
C TYR A 25 -0.25 8.87 -16.27
N ASN A 26 -1.37 9.59 -16.13
CA ASN A 26 -1.96 10.45 -17.16
C ASN A 26 -2.30 9.76 -18.50
N SER A 27 -2.54 8.45 -18.48
CA SER A 27 -3.06 7.74 -19.66
C SER A 27 -4.51 8.12 -19.92
N ASP A 28 -4.86 8.36 -21.18
CA ASP A 28 -6.24 8.53 -21.62
C ASP A 28 -6.94 7.17 -21.65
N VAL A 29 -7.60 6.86 -20.53
CA VAL A 29 -8.30 5.58 -20.31
C VAL A 29 -9.79 5.86 -20.19
N LEU A 30 -10.57 5.28 -21.08
CA LEU A 30 -12.02 5.45 -21.11
C LEU A 30 -12.71 4.21 -20.57
N LEU A 31 -13.66 4.38 -19.65
CA LEU A 31 -14.59 3.32 -19.28
C LEU A 31 -15.76 3.33 -20.28
N VAL A 32 -15.95 2.24 -20.99
CA VAL A 32 -16.97 2.10 -22.02
C VAL A 32 -17.92 0.97 -21.70
N HIS A 33 -19.21 1.20 -21.95
CA HIS A 33 -20.24 0.17 -21.95
C HIS A 33 -20.30 -0.45 -23.34
N SER A 34 -20.18 -1.76 -23.41
CA SER A 34 -20.26 -2.50 -24.67
C SER A 34 -21.70 -2.97 -24.91
N SER A 35 -21.98 -3.40 -26.13
CA SER A 35 -23.31 -3.87 -26.58
C SER A 35 -23.73 -5.21 -25.97
N ASP A 36 -22.80 -5.89 -25.30
CA ASP A 36 -22.98 -7.15 -24.57
C ASP A 36 -23.15 -6.93 -23.06
N ASP A 37 -23.55 -5.72 -22.65
CA ASP A 37 -23.72 -5.27 -21.25
C ASP A 37 -22.47 -5.41 -20.36
N ASN A 38 -21.30 -5.60 -20.98
CA ASN A 38 -20.03 -5.66 -20.27
C ASN A 38 -19.36 -4.28 -20.24
N LEU A 39 -18.68 -4.01 -19.12
CA LEU A 39 -17.84 -2.84 -18.93
C LEU A 39 -16.41 -3.13 -19.35
N TYR A 40 -15.80 -2.21 -20.09
CA TYR A 40 -14.41 -2.31 -20.52
C TYR A 40 -13.66 -0.99 -20.31
N PHE A 41 -12.37 -1.09 -20.00
CA PHE A 41 -11.45 0.01 -20.16
C PHE A 41 -10.88 0.01 -21.59
N LYS A 42 -10.93 1.14 -22.28
CA LYS A 42 -10.27 1.35 -23.57
C LYS A 42 -9.01 2.18 -23.37
N TYR A 43 -7.88 1.69 -23.87
CA TYR A 43 -6.59 2.38 -23.88
C TYR A 43 -5.80 1.97 -25.13
N ASN A 44 -5.25 2.94 -25.88
CA ASN A 44 -4.53 2.72 -27.15
C ASN A 44 -5.25 1.74 -28.09
N ASP A 45 -6.56 1.97 -28.31
CA ASP A 45 -7.46 1.13 -29.11
C ASP A 45 -7.62 -0.33 -28.69
N LYS A 46 -7.05 -0.71 -27.54
CA LYS A 46 -7.25 -2.02 -26.92
C LYS A 46 -8.34 -1.96 -25.86
N LYS A 47 -9.12 -3.04 -25.77
CA LYS A 47 -10.13 -3.24 -24.73
C LYS A 47 -9.57 -4.13 -23.62
N TYR A 48 -9.87 -3.77 -22.38
CA TYR A 48 -9.52 -4.51 -21.17
C TYR A 48 -10.80 -4.71 -20.34
N PHE A 49 -11.01 -5.91 -19.81
CA PHE A 49 -12.19 -6.19 -19.01
C PHE A 49 -12.19 -5.35 -17.73
N ALA A 50 -13.30 -4.65 -17.45
CA ALA A 50 -13.50 -3.97 -16.18
C ALA A 50 -14.09 -4.95 -15.18
N LYS A 51 -13.35 -5.26 -14.11
CA LYS A 51 -13.79 -6.17 -13.05
C LYS A 51 -13.53 -5.54 -11.69
N GLU A 52 -14.35 -5.87 -10.71
CA GLU A 52 -14.03 -5.55 -9.31
C GLU A 52 -12.77 -6.31 -8.91
N PRO A 53 -11.69 -5.62 -8.50
CA PRO A 53 -10.49 -6.29 -8.06
C PRO A 53 -10.74 -6.94 -6.70
N ASN A 54 -10.51 -8.24 -6.58
CA ASN A 54 -10.46 -8.91 -5.27
C ASN A 54 -9.07 -8.76 -4.63
N GLY A 55 -8.97 -9.04 -3.33
CA GLY A 55 -7.79 -8.72 -2.51
C GLY A 55 -6.45 -9.24 -3.04
N LYS A 56 -6.39 -10.37 -3.76
CA LYS A 56 -5.13 -10.88 -4.37
C LYS A 56 -4.59 -10.00 -5.51
N TYR A 57 -5.42 -9.12 -6.06
CA TYR A 57 -5.03 -8.22 -7.14
C TYR A 57 -4.75 -6.80 -6.66
N LEU A 58 -4.95 -6.52 -5.38
CA LEU A 58 -4.71 -5.21 -4.77
C LEU A 58 -3.42 -5.24 -3.94
N SER A 59 -2.60 -4.22 -4.09
CA SER A 59 -1.51 -3.95 -3.16
C SER A 59 -2.05 -3.49 -1.80
N LEU A 60 -1.20 -3.55 -0.77
CA LEU A 60 -1.55 -3.11 0.58
C LEU A 60 -2.03 -1.65 0.63
N THR A 61 -1.50 -0.78 -0.23
CA THR A 61 -1.89 0.63 -0.28
C THR A 61 -3.23 0.84 -0.98
N GLU A 62 -3.54 0.04 -1.99
CA GLU A 62 -4.84 0.08 -2.68
C GLU A 62 -5.96 -0.52 -1.82
N MET A 63 -5.67 -1.61 -1.09
CA MET A 63 -6.61 -2.17 -0.12
C MET A 63 -6.92 -1.13 0.98
N TRP A 64 -5.89 -0.46 1.50
CA TRP A 64 -6.09 0.59 2.49
C TRP A 64 -6.96 1.74 1.96
N ALA A 65 -6.69 2.22 0.73
CA ALA A 65 -7.49 3.29 0.14
C ALA A 65 -8.95 2.86 -0.05
N LEU A 66 -9.17 1.63 -0.52
CA LEU A 66 -10.50 1.05 -0.68
C LEU A 66 -11.27 0.96 0.65
N GLU A 67 -10.63 0.45 1.72
CA GLU A 67 -11.21 0.37 3.06
C GLU A 67 -11.61 1.75 3.62
N LYS A 68 -10.90 2.80 3.20
CA LYS A 68 -11.18 4.19 3.61
C LYS A 68 -12.13 4.93 2.67
N GLY A 69 -12.60 4.30 1.60
CA GLY A 69 -13.44 4.96 0.59
C GLY A 69 -12.71 6.08 -0.15
N LEU A 70 -11.39 5.98 -0.28
CA LEU A 70 -10.54 6.98 -0.94
C LEU A 70 -10.20 6.54 -2.36
N ASP A 71 -10.22 7.50 -3.30
CA ASP A 71 -9.80 7.24 -4.68
C ASP A 71 -8.27 7.18 -4.79
N TYR A 72 -7.74 5.98 -4.99
CA TYR A 72 -6.31 5.74 -5.18
C TYR A 72 -5.75 6.33 -6.49
N SER A 73 -6.61 6.76 -7.43
CA SER A 73 -6.16 7.48 -8.63
C SER A 73 -5.48 8.82 -8.28
N ILE A 74 -5.85 9.40 -7.13
CA ILE A 74 -5.25 10.64 -6.61
C ILE A 74 -3.85 10.31 -6.06
N PRO A 75 -2.75 10.88 -6.62
CA PRO A 75 -1.39 10.55 -6.20
C PRO A 75 -1.13 10.71 -4.69
N ALA A 76 -1.75 11.71 -4.07
CA ALA A 76 -1.65 11.96 -2.64
C ALA A 76 -2.22 10.80 -1.79
N VAL A 77 -3.26 10.11 -2.25
CA VAL A 77 -3.85 8.96 -1.54
C VAL A 77 -2.88 7.80 -1.49
N GLY A 78 -2.15 7.55 -2.59
CA GLY A 78 -1.08 6.55 -2.62
C GLY A 78 0.04 6.85 -1.62
N LYS A 79 0.48 8.12 -1.56
CA LYS A 79 1.49 8.58 -0.59
C LYS A 79 1.00 8.40 0.86
N LEU A 80 -0.25 8.79 1.15
CA LEU A 80 -0.86 8.62 2.47
C LEU A 80 -0.95 7.15 2.90
N ALA A 81 -1.42 6.29 2.00
CA ALA A 81 -1.54 4.86 2.25
C ALA A 81 -0.18 4.21 2.53
N PHE A 82 0.85 4.62 1.79
CA PHE A 82 2.21 4.16 1.99
C PHE A 82 2.73 4.54 3.38
N ILE A 83 2.62 5.82 3.75
CA ILE A 83 3.04 6.33 5.06
C ILE A 83 2.30 5.58 6.17
N TYR A 84 0.98 5.45 6.06
CA TYR A 84 0.17 4.71 7.05
C TYR A 84 0.67 3.28 7.25
N ASN A 85 0.87 2.54 6.15
CA ASN A 85 1.30 1.14 6.22
C ASN A 85 2.70 1.00 6.82
N LYS A 86 3.63 1.90 6.48
CA LYS A 86 4.98 1.93 7.06
C LYS A 86 4.97 2.25 8.54
N THR A 87 4.20 3.25 8.94
CA THR A 87 4.05 3.65 10.35
C THR A 87 3.42 2.53 11.18
N ASN A 88 2.37 1.88 10.68
CA ASN A 88 1.73 0.77 11.39
C ASN A 88 2.66 -0.46 11.51
N SER A 89 3.41 -0.80 10.45
CA SER A 89 4.43 -1.85 10.51
C SER A 89 5.53 -1.53 11.51
N PHE A 90 5.94 -0.26 11.60
CA PHE A 90 6.90 0.20 12.59
C PHE A 90 6.37 0.03 14.03
N PHE A 91 5.14 0.48 14.31
CA PHE A 91 4.56 0.34 15.65
C PHE A 91 4.44 -1.12 16.10
N LYS A 92 4.03 -2.04 15.21
CA LYS A 92 4.02 -3.48 15.51
C LYS A 92 5.42 -4.03 15.82
N THR A 93 6.43 -3.55 15.09
CA THR A 93 7.82 -3.93 15.34
C THR A 93 8.28 -3.38 16.69
N LEU A 94 7.94 -2.13 17.02
CA LEU A 94 8.22 -1.51 18.32
C LEU A 94 7.61 -2.33 19.46
N GLU A 95 6.33 -2.69 19.37
CA GLU A 95 5.63 -3.51 20.38
C GLU A 95 6.33 -4.85 20.61
N LEU A 96 6.77 -5.52 19.53
CA LEU A 96 7.52 -6.77 19.62
C LEU A 96 8.86 -6.59 20.37
N TYR A 97 9.61 -5.55 20.04
CA TYR A 97 10.92 -5.29 20.64
C TYR A 97 10.80 -4.84 22.11
N ILE A 98 9.80 -4.02 22.46
CA ILE A 98 9.48 -3.66 23.85
C ILE A 98 9.10 -4.92 24.63
N SER A 99 8.27 -5.80 24.07
CA SER A 99 7.88 -7.05 24.72
C SER A 99 9.09 -7.96 24.99
N LYS A 100 10.01 -8.08 24.02
CA LYS A 100 11.28 -8.81 24.20
C LYS A 100 12.15 -8.20 25.29
N PHE A 101 12.34 -6.87 25.26
CA PHE A 101 13.10 -6.16 26.27
C PHE A 101 12.53 -6.37 27.68
N ASN A 102 11.21 -6.21 27.83
CA ASN A 102 10.53 -6.43 29.10
C ASN A 102 10.72 -7.86 29.61
N SER A 103 10.62 -8.87 28.73
CA SER A 103 10.81 -10.27 29.10
C SER A 103 12.22 -10.59 29.62
N ILE A 104 13.24 -9.88 29.15
CA ILE A 104 14.63 -10.01 29.62
C ILE A 104 14.83 -9.23 30.92
N SER A 105 14.26 -8.03 31.02
CA SER A 105 14.35 -7.20 32.23
C SER A 105 13.69 -7.85 33.46
N VAL A 106 12.64 -8.65 33.25
CA VAL A 106 11.96 -9.40 34.30
C VAL A 106 12.76 -10.63 34.76
N ASN A 107 13.70 -11.12 33.93
CA ASN A 107 14.36 -12.41 34.13
C ASN A 107 15.83 -12.35 34.59
N ALA A 108 16.48 -11.18 34.75
CA ALA A 108 17.89 -11.22 35.15
C ALA A 108 18.44 -9.97 35.86
N GLN A 109 19.13 -10.24 36.98
CA GLN A 109 20.26 -9.48 37.52
C GLN A 109 21.50 -9.50 36.59
N ASP A 110 21.45 -10.20 35.45
CA ASP A 110 22.50 -10.30 34.44
C ASP A 110 21.95 -10.14 33.02
N SER A 111 22.19 -8.99 32.37
CA SER A 111 22.48 -8.88 30.91
C SER A 111 22.22 -7.47 30.34
N ASN A 112 22.91 -6.47 30.90
CA ASN A 112 23.02 -5.14 30.25
C ASN A 112 23.45 -5.26 28.77
N LEU A 113 24.23 -6.28 28.41
CA LEU A 113 24.69 -6.52 27.04
C LEU A 113 23.57 -6.91 26.07
N GLU A 114 22.64 -7.78 26.49
CA GLU A 114 21.56 -8.27 25.62
C GLU A 114 20.47 -7.20 25.45
N ALA A 115 20.17 -6.49 26.53
CA ALA A 115 19.37 -5.27 26.50
C ALA A 115 19.94 -4.20 25.55
N ASN A 116 21.26 -3.94 25.60
CA ASN A 116 21.94 -3.00 24.71
C ASN A 116 21.92 -3.44 23.24
N LYS A 117 22.03 -4.74 22.97
CA LYS A 117 21.93 -5.29 21.60
C LYS A 117 20.53 -5.06 21.01
N ILE A 118 19.48 -5.36 21.78
CA ILE A 118 18.08 -5.13 21.40
C ILE A 118 17.82 -3.64 21.13
N MET A 119 18.33 -2.75 21.99
CA MET A 119 18.21 -1.31 21.82
C MET A 119 18.95 -0.79 20.58
N SER A 120 20.13 -1.34 20.27
CA SER A 120 20.90 -0.99 19.06
C SER A 120 20.17 -1.42 17.78
N GLU A 121 19.61 -2.63 17.76
CA GLU A 121 18.77 -3.10 16.65
C GLU A 121 17.54 -2.20 16.45
N TYR A 122 16.89 -1.80 17.55
CA TYR A 122 15.77 -0.86 17.51
C TYR A 122 16.15 0.50 16.89
N LEU A 123 17.26 1.11 17.33
CA LEU A 123 17.75 2.38 16.78
C LEU A 123 18.06 2.28 15.29
N SER A 124 18.52 1.13 14.81
CA SER A 124 18.79 0.89 13.39
C SER A 124 17.50 0.90 12.55
N ILE A 125 16.43 0.25 13.04
CA ILE A 125 15.12 0.20 12.39
C ILE A 125 14.49 1.60 12.35
N LEU A 126 14.54 2.34 13.45
CA LEU A 126 14.10 3.74 13.54
C LEU A 126 14.76 4.62 12.47
N ARG A 127 16.10 4.53 12.35
CA ARG A 127 16.86 5.31 11.35
C ARG A 127 16.50 4.93 9.93
N ALA A 128 16.31 3.64 9.65
CA ALA A 128 15.90 3.16 8.34
C ALA A 128 14.50 3.65 7.95
N LEU A 129 13.55 3.64 8.89
CA LEU A 129 12.21 4.18 8.67
C LEU A 129 12.25 5.69 8.41
N HIS A 130 12.97 6.44 9.24
CA HIS A 130 13.08 7.89 9.10
C HIS A 130 13.65 8.28 7.73
N ARG A 131 14.67 7.55 7.24
CA ARG A 131 15.22 7.74 5.89
C ARG A 131 14.18 7.43 4.81
N SER A 132 13.51 6.27 4.88
CA SER A 132 12.48 5.90 3.91
C SER A 132 11.36 6.93 3.84
N ILE A 133 10.87 7.43 4.98
CA ILE A 133 9.84 8.48 5.01
C ILE A 133 10.35 9.78 4.39
N ASN A 134 11.57 10.21 4.72
CA ASN A 134 12.14 11.45 4.18
C ASN A 134 12.42 11.38 2.68
N ASP A 135 12.92 10.25 2.19
CA ASP A 135 13.22 10.04 0.77
C ASP A 135 11.93 10.05 -0.07
N ASP A 136 10.86 9.43 0.44
CA ASP A 136 9.56 9.36 -0.23
C ASP A 136 8.75 10.68 -0.15
N ILE A 137 8.97 11.51 0.89
CA ILE A 137 8.39 12.85 1.00
C ILE A 137 9.12 13.87 0.10
N ARG A 138 10.42 13.67 -0.21
CA ARG A 138 11.25 14.65 -0.94
C ARG A 138 11.02 14.74 -2.45
N ILE A 139 10.16 13.92 -3.06
CA ILE A 139 9.92 13.99 -4.51
C ILE A 139 8.66 14.82 -4.82
N ASP A 140 8.96 15.99 -5.38
CA ASP A 140 8.15 17.04 -6.02
C ASP A 140 7.37 17.99 -5.10
N ALA A 141 8.11 19.01 -4.63
CA ALA A 141 7.61 20.37 -4.41
C ALA A 141 8.07 21.26 -5.59
#